data_AF-A0A3C1KDL3-F1
#
_entry.id   AF-A0A3C1KDL3-F1
#
_cell.length_a   1.000
_cell.length_b   1.000
_cell.length_c   1.000
_cell.angle_alpha   90.00
_cell.angle_beta   90.00
_cell.angle_gamma   90.00
#
_symmetry.space_group_name_H-M   'P 1'
#
loop_
_entity.id
_entity.type
_entity.pdbx_description
1 polymer ?
#
loop_
_entity_poly.entity_id
_entity_poly.type
_entity_poly.pdbx_seq_one_letter_code
_entity_poly.pdbx_strand_id
1 'polypeptide(L)'
;VGDDQKQHVELTRDLAERFNSRFGETFTVPVPMIQQETARIYDLQNPTAKMSKSAESDAGVLWLLDEPSVSAKKVMRAVTDSEGSVRYDRENKP
;
A
#
# COMPACT_ATOMS: atom_id res chain seq x y z
N VAL A 1 1.83 8.74 -5.76
CA VAL A 1 2.62 7.48 -5.72
C VAL A 1 2.58 6.93 -4.30
N GLY A 2 2.71 5.61 -4.14
CA GLY A 2 2.87 5.00 -2.81
C GLY A 2 4.19 5.41 -2.16
N ASP A 3 4.28 5.29 -0.84
CA ASP A 3 5.48 5.65 -0.07
C ASP A 3 6.73 4.89 -0.56
N ASP A 4 6.54 3.66 -1.02
CA ASP A 4 7.56 2.80 -1.63
C ASP A 4 8.18 3.37 -2.93
N GLN A 5 7.49 4.29 -3.60
CA GLN A 5 7.94 4.89 -4.86
C GLN A 5 8.58 6.27 -4.68
N LYS A 6 8.60 6.81 -3.45
CA LYS A 6 9.17 8.13 -3.17
C LYS A 6 10.63 8.22 -3.62
N GLN A 7 11.43 7.21 -3.29
CA GLN A 7 12.85 7.17 -3.65
C GLN A 7 13.07 7.14 -5.18
N HIS A 8 12.21 6.47 -5.93
CA HIS A 8 12.30 6.44 -7.39
C HIS A 8 11.98 7.81 -8.02
N VAL A 9 11.01 8.54 -7.45
CA VAL A 9 10.71 9.91 -7.92
C VAL A 9 11.87 10.84 -7.63
N GLU A 10 12.51 10.75 -6.45
CA GLU A 10 13.70 11.55 -6.14
C GLU A 10 14.85 11.27 -7.12
N LEU A 11 15.16 10.00 -7.40
CA LEU A 11 16.17 9.66 -8.40
C LEU A 11 15.84 10.23 -9.79
N THR A 12 14.56 10.20 -10.17
CA THR A 12 14.10 10.74 -11.46
C THR A 12 14.30 12.26 -11.52
N ARG A 13 14.07 12.97 -10.41
CA ARG A 13 14.33 14.41 -10.30
C ARG A 13 15.81 14.73 -10.48
N ASP A 14 16.68 14.03 -9.77
CA ASP A 14 18.13 14.22 -9.86
C ASP A 14 18.64 14.02 -11.29
N LEU A 15 18.15 13.00 -11.99
CA LEU A 15 18.51 12.73 -13.37
C LEU A 15 18.01 13.82 -14.33
N ALA A 16 16.78 14.31 -14.14
CA ALA A 16 16.21 15.39 -14.95
C ALA A 16 17.00 16.70 -14.77
N GLU A 17 17.31 17.09 -13.53
CA GLU A 17 18.08 18.29 -13.21
C GLU A 17 19.52 18.19 -13.72
N ARG A 18 20.16 17.01 -13.59
CA ARG A 18 21.52 16.77 -14.11
C ARG A 18 21.58 16.83 -15.63
N PHE A 19 20.55 16.35 -16.33
CA PHE A 19 20.49 16.46 -17.78
C PHE A 19 20.31 17.92 -18.20
N ASN A 20 19.34 18.62 -17.60
CA ASN A 20 19.04 20.01 -17.93
C ASN A 20 20.23 20.95 -17.70
N SER A 21 20.98 20.76 -16.61
CA SER A 21 22.19 21.53 -16.33
C SER A 21 23.33 21.29 -17.33
N ARG A 22 23.41 20.09 -17.92
CA ARG A 22 24.49 19.73 -18.85
C ARG A 22 24.17 20.04 -20.31
N PHE A 23 22.91 19.92 -20.70
CA PHE A 23 22.49 19.97 -22.11
C PHE A 23 21.45 21.05 -22.42
N GLY A 24 21.01 21.81 -21.42
CA GLY A 24 19.95 22.83 -21.55
C GLY A 24 18.58 22.29 -21.12
N GLU A 25 17.67 23.21 -20.79
CA GLU A 25 16.33 22.85 -20.32
C GLU A 25 15.58 21.97 -21.32
N THR A 26 15.38 20.71 -20.96
CA THR A 26 14.75 19.69 -21.81
C THR A 26 13.64 18.94 -21.07
N PHE A 27 13.91 18.48 -19.84
CA PHE A 27 12.97 17.70 -19.06
C PHE A 27 12.23 18.55 -18.02
N THR A 28 10.92 18.35 -17.89
CA THR A 28 10.16 18.88 -16.75
C THR A 28 10.46 18.04 -15.51
N VAL A 29 10.90 18.68 -14.42
CA VAL A 29 11.26 17.98 -13.19
C VAL A 29 9.99 17.50 -12.47
N PRO A 30 9.84 16.19 -12.22
CA PRO A 30 8.61 15.65 -11.63
C PRO A 30 8.48 16.04 -10.15
N VAL A 31 7.25 16.27 -9.69
CA VAL A 31 6.94 16.49 -8.27
C VAL A 31 6.22 15.25 -7.72
N PRO A 32 6.69 14.66 -6.62
CA PRO A 32 5.99 13.53 -6.01
C PRO A 32 4.64 14.01 -5.45
N MET A 33 3.54 13.63 -6.10
CA MET A 33 2.22 13.66 -5.47
C MET A 33 2.09 12.44 -4.56
N ILE A 34 2.42 12.63 -3.29
CA ILE A 34 2.15 11.65 -2.25
C ILE A 34 0.70 11.84 -1.85
N GLN A 35 -0.16 10.87 -2.20
CA GLN A 35 -1.51 10.85 -1.63
C GLN A 35 -1.33 10.65 -0.13
N GLN A 36 -1.96 11.50 0.70
CA GLN A 36 -2.03 11.26 2.14
C GLN A 36 -2.47 9.81 2.33
N GLU A 37 -1.62 9.04 3.01
CA GLU A 37 -1.62 7.59 3.05
C GLU A 37 -2.98 6.99 2.70
N THR A 38 -3.11 6.41 1.50
CA THR A 38 -4.13 5.38 1.35
C THR A 38 -3.80 4.38 2.45
N ALA A 39 -4.69 4.29 3.45
CA ALA A 39 -4.49 3.52 4.66
C ALA A 39 -3.80 2.21 4.29
N ARG A 40 -2.59 1.98 4.81
CA ARG A 40 -1.86 0.75 4.50
C ARG A 40 -2.77 -0.42 4.85
N ILE A 41 -3.19 -1.17 3.83
CA ILE A 41 -4.10 -2.30 4.03
C ILE A 41 -3.28 -3.52 4.43
N TYR A 42 -3.66 -4.12 5.54
CA TYR A 42 -2.99 -5.28 6.12
C TYR A 42 -3.67 -6.58 5.67
N ASP A 43 -2.92 -7.67 5.78
CA ASP A 43 -3.40 -9.00 5.47
C ASP A 43 -4.48 -9.43 6.47
N LEU A 44 -5.58 -9.99 5.98
CA LEU A 44 -6.73 -10.39 6.82
C LEU A 44 -6.41 -11.56 7.76
N GLN A 45 -5.34 -12.30 7.53
CA GLN A 45 -4.90 -13.43 8.37
C GLN A 45 -3.66 -13.08 9.18
N ASN A 46 -2.84 -12.15 8.72
CA ASN A 46 -1.73 -11.59 9.49
C ASN A 46 -1.82 -10.05 9.56
N PRO A 47 -2.52 -9.50 10.58
CA PRO A 47 -2.75 -8.07 10.73
C PRO A 47 -1.47 -7.22 10.90
N THR A 48 -0.31 -7.85 11.13
CA THR A 48 0.99 -7.16 11.19
C THR A 48 1.66 -7.01 9.81
N ALA A 49 1.28 -7.85 8.85
CA ALA A 49 1.86 -7.88 7.51
C ALA A 49 1.03 -7.05 6.51
N LYS A 50 1.71 -6.39 5.57
CA LYS A 50 1.05 -5.70 4.46
C LYS A 50 0.39 -6.74 3.56
N MET A 51 -0.83 -6.50 3.11
CA MET A 51 -1.47 -7.34 2.10
C MET A 51 -0.59 -7.39 0.84
N SER A 52 -0.28 -8.60 0.37
CA SER A 52 0.62 -8.82 -0.77
C SER A 52 -0.01 -9.72 -1.81
N LYS A 53 0.23 -9.42 -3.08
CA LYS A 53 -0.14 -10.30 -4.20
C LYS A 53 0.60 -11.64 -4.19
N SER A 54 1.75 -11.69 -3.51
CA SER A 54 2.60 -12.87 -3.39
C SER A 54 2.47 -13.52 -2.01
N ALA A 55 1.40 -13.25 -1.28
CA ALA A 55 1.15 -13.91 0.00
C ALA A 55 1.06 -15.43 -0.20
N GLU A 56 1.56 -16.20 0.76
CA GLU A 56 1.51 -17.67 0.72
C GLU A 56 0.07 -18.20 0.76
N SER A 57 -0.84 -17.43 1.36
CA SER A 57 -2.25 -17.77 1.49
C SER A 57 -3.14 -16.72 0.84
N ASP A 58 -4.09 -17.19 0.03
CA ASP A 58 -5.15 -16.37 -0.57
C ASP A 58 -6.15 -15.84 0.47
N ALA A 59 -6.18 -16.43 1.67
CA ALA A 59 -7.15 -16.08 2.68
C ALA A 59 -6.97 -14.66 3.25
N GLY A 60 -5.75 -14.14 3.19
CA GLY A 60 -5.36 -12.83 3.67
C GLY A 60 -5.57 -11.69 2.68
N VAL A 61 -5.91 -12.00 1.43
CA VAL A 61 -5.88 -11.06 0.30
C VAL A 61 -7.26 -10.96 -0.34
N LEU A 62 -7.75 -9.73 -0.54
CA LEU A 62 -8.96 -9.47 -1.32
C LEU A 62 -8.59 -9.12 -2.75
N TRP A 63 -8.98 -9.95 -3.71
CA TRP A 63 -8.76 -9.66 -5.12
C TRP A 63 -9.93 -8.89 -5.71
N LEU A 64 -9.62 -7.99 -6.65
CA LEU A 64 -10.63 -7.18 -7.33
C LEU A 64 -11.63 -8.01 -8.16
N LEU A 65 -11.23 -9.22 -8.54
CA LEU A 65 -12.03 -10.15 -9.33
C LEU A 65 -12.53 -11.34 -8.50
N ASP A 66 -12.40 -11.28 -7.17
CA ASP A 66 -13.04 -12.27 -6.32
C ASP A 66 -14.56 -12.17 -6.49
N GLU A 67 -15.21 -13.32 -6.61
CA GLU A 67 -16.65 -13.39 -6.50
C GLU A 67 -17.10 -12.82 -5.15
N PRO A 68 -18.20 -12.04 -5.08
CA PRO A 68 -18.62 -11.40 -3.83
C PRO A 68 -18.75 -12.34 -2.63
N SER A 69 -19.17 -13.59 -2.89
CA SER A 69 -19.29 -14.64 -1.87
C SER A 69 -17.93 -15.07 -1.28
N VAL A 70 -16.86 -15.05 -2.09
CA VAL A 70 -15.50 -15.37 -1.67
C VAL A 70 -14.93 -14.23 -0.84
N SER A 71 -15.08 -12.98 -1.29
CA SER A 71 -14.65 -11.80 -0.53
C SER A 71 -15.37 -11.73 0.83
N ALA A 72 -16.69 -11.96 0.85
CA ALA A 72 -17.46 -11.99 2.09
C ALA A 72 -16.93 -13.06 3.06
N LYS A 73 -16.65 -14.28 2.58
CA LYS A 73 -16.06 -15.34 3.40
C LYS A 73 -14.68 -14.96 3.94
N LYS A 74 -13.84 -14.30 3.14
CA LYS A 74 -12.51 -13.82 3.56
C LYS A 74 -12.62 -12.77 4.68
N VAL A 75 -13.53 -11.80 4.55
CA VAL A 75 -13.79 -10.79 5.59
C VAL A 75 -14.32 -11.42 6.86
N MET A 76 -15.28 -12.35 6.77
CA MET A 76 -15.88 -13.01 7.94
C MET A 76 -14.90 -13.85 8.76
N ARG A 77 -13.81 -14.33 8.14
CA ARG A 77 -12.76 -15.13 8.81
C ARG A 77 -11.50 -14.32 9.13
N ALA A 78 -11.53 -13.00 8.94
CA ALA A 78 -10.40 -12.16 9.26
C ALA A 78 -10.03 -12.29 10.74
N VAL A 79 -8.74 -12.29 11.04
CA VAL A 79 -8.23 -12.38 12.40
C VAL A 79 -8.60 -11.10 13.14
N THR A 80 -9.17 -11.26 14.33
CA THR A 80 -9.64 -10.17 15.20
C THR A 80 -9.25 -10.46 16.65
N ASP A 81 -9.40 -9.47 17.52
CA ASP A 81 -9.27 -9.63 18.97
C ASP A 81 -10.53 -10.28 19.60
N SER A 82 -10.43 -10.61 20.90
CA SER A 82 -11.49 -11.23 21.68
C SER A 82 -12.34 -10.24 22.49
N GLU A 83 -12.11 -8.92 22.39
CA GLU A 83 -12.84 -7.91 23.19
C GLU A 83 -14.27 -7.69 22.68
N GLY A 84 -14.56 -8.03 21.41
CA GLY A 84 -15.89 -7.83 20.81
C GLY A 84 -16.32 -6.37 20.66
N SER A 85 -15.39 -5.42 20.83
CA SER A 85 -15.62 -3.98 20.70
C SER A 85 -15.00 -3.45 19.40
N VAL A 86 -15.74 -2.63 18.66
CA VAL A 86 -15.24 -2.00 17.43
C VAL A 86 -14.68 -0.62 17.77
N ARG A 87 -13.36 -0.53 17.90
CA ARG A 87 -12.61 0.73 18.12
C ARG A 87 -11.27 0.67 17.39
N TYR A 88 -10.79 1.82 16.93
CA TYR A 88 -9.48 1.92 16.30
C TYR A 88 -8.37 1.94 17.37
N ASP A 89 -7.50 0.94 17.35
CA ASP A 89 -6.33 0.84 18.22
C ASP A 89 -5.28 -0.03 17.52
N ARG A 90 -4.33 0.56 16.82
CA ARG A 90 -3.38 -0.19 15.98
C ARG A 90 -2.43 -1.08 16.77
N GLU A 91 -2.13 -0.71 18.02
CA GLU A 91 -1.18 -1.46 18.84
C GLU A 91 -1.83 -2.69 19.47
N ASN A 92 -3.06 -2.55 19.98
CA ASN A 92 -3.74 -3.63 20.71
C ASN A 92 -4.80 -4.36 19.88
N LYS A 93 -5.30 -3.75 18.80
CA LYS A 93 -6.34 -4.28 17.90
C LYS A 93 -5.91 -4.12 16.43
N PRO A 94 -4.80 -4.79 16.03
CA PRO A 94 -4.16 -4.61 14.74
C PRO A 94 -5.03 -5.01 13.55
#